data_AF-A0A6V8LWH3-F1
#
_entry.id   AF-A0A6V8LWH3-F1
#
_cell.length_a   1.000
_cell.length_b   1.000
_cell.length_c   1.000
_cell.angle_alpha   90.00
_cell.angle_beta   90.00
_cell.angle_gamma   90.00
#
_symmetry.space_group_name_H-M   'P 1'
#
loop_
_entity.id
_entity.type
_entity.pdbx_description
1 polymer ?
#
loop_
_entity_poly.entity_id
_entity_poly.type
_entity_poly.pdbx_seq_one_letter_code
_entity_poly.pdbx_strand_id
1 'polypeptide(L)'
;MANHIESSLLDALAARQKTDPANLHELDSADVAISSEALSAIGKAARSLLSAALGAAGAGDMPVGEIVKLFASKLYWNEAGGELIMCAAIAGRTVCLPVPAGHWNVPVRGSVQ
;
A
#
# COMPACT_ATOMS: atom_id res chain seq x y z
N MET A 1 6.49 -0.36 -22.73
CA MET A 1 7.73 -0.45 -21.93
C MET A 1 7.43 -0.25 -20.43
N ALA A 2 6.54 -1.07 -19.85
CA ALA A 2 6.13 -0.98 -18.43
C ALA A 2 6.70 -2.13 -17.56
N ASN A 3 7.14 -3.25 -18.18
CA ASN A 3 7.47 -4.48 -17.46
C ASN A 3 8.70 -4.43 -16.53
N HIS A 4 9.71 -3.60 -16.80
CA HIS A 4 10.94 -3.63 -16.00
C HIS A 4 10.80 -2.97 -14.62
N ILE A 5 9.96 -1.94 -14.51
CA ILE A 5 9.79 -1.19 -13.26
C ILE A 5 8.93 -2.00 -12.28
N GLU A 6 7.84 -2.60 -12.75
CA GLU A 6 6.96 -3.41 -11.92
C GLU A 6 7.61 -4.70 -11.42
N SER A 7 8.38 -5.39 -12.29
CA SER A 7 9.17 -6.55 -11.86
C SER A 7 10.14 -6.18 -10.73
N SER A 8 10.87 -5.07 -10.88
CA SER A 8 11.82 -4.63 -9.84
C SER A 8 11.14 -4.26 -8.51
N LEU A 9 9.90 -3.77 -8.57
CA LEU A 9 9.12 -3.42 -7.38
C LEU A 9 8.65 -4.68 -6.65
N LEU A 10 8.09 -5.65 -7.37
CA LEU A 10 7.65 -6.93 -6.79
C LEU A 10 8.82 -7.67 -6.14
N ASP A 11 9.98 -7.72 -6.81
CA ASP A 11 11.19 -8.36 -6.27
C ASP A 11 11.67 -7.67 -4.98
N ALA A 12 11.71 -6.34 -4.98
CA ALA A 12 12.12 -5.56 -3.81
C ALA A 12 11.12 -5.68 -2.65
N LEU A 13 9.83 -5.73 -2.95
CA LEU A 13 8.78 -5.92 -1.96
C LEU A 13 8.85 -7.31 -1.34
N ALA A 14 8.99 -8.35 -2.18
CA ALA A 14 9.13 -9.73 -1.76
C ALA A 14 10.31 -9.91 -0.80
N ALA A 15 11.48 -9.34 -1.14
CA ALA A 15 12.66 -9.36 -0.29
C ALA A 15 12.42 -8.69 1.08
N ARG A 16 11.70 -7.56 1.12
CA ARG A 16 11.36 -6.87 2.37
C ARG A 16 10.38 -7.65 3.24
N GLN A 17 9.39 -8.28 2.61
CA GLN A 17 8.40 -9.11 3.29
C GLN A 17 8.90 -10.53 3.58
N LYS A 18 10.13 -10.86 3.15
CA LYS A 18 10.70 -12.21 3.24
C LYS A 18 9.78 -13.27 2.62
N THR A 19 9.13 -12.93 1.52
CA THR A 19 8.22 -13.79 0.76
C THR A 19 8.73 -13.98 -0.68
N ASP A 20 8.11 -14.88 -1.42
CA ASP A 20 8.34 -15.06 -2.86
C ASP A 20 7.50 -14.02 -3.63
N PRO A 21 8.03 -13.37 -4.69
CA PRO A 21 7.23 -12.52 -5.57
C PRO A 21 5.94 -13.19 -6.09
N ALA A 22 5.94 -14.51 -6.27
CA ALA A 22 4.77 -15.29 -6.70
C ALA A 22 3.63 -15.30 -5.67
N ASN A 23 3.92 -14.97 -4.40
CA ASN A 23 2.93 -14.88 -3.32
C ASN A 23 2.42 -13.44 -3.12
N LEU A 24 2.86 -12.48 -3.94
CA LEU A 24 2.40 -11.09 -3.92
C LEU A 24 1.40 -10.86 -5.04
N HIS A 25 0.14 -10.69 -4.65
CA HIS A 25 -0.96 -10.47 -5.58
C HIS A 25 -1.35 -9.00 -5.58
N GLU A 26 -1.21 -8.32 -6.71
CA GLU A 26 -1.72 -6.95 -6.86
C GLU A 26 -3.25 -6.97 -6.82
N LEU A 27 -3.84 -6.08 -6.01
CA LEU A 27 -5.28 -5.92 -5.86
C LEU A 27 -5.70 -4.53 -6.34
N ASP A 28 -6.91 -4.43 -6.90
CA ASP A 28 -7.54 -3.13 -7.13
C ASP A 28 -8.02 -2.55 -5.79
N SER A 29 -7.73 -1.28 -5.55
CA SER A 29 -8.25 -0.51 -4.41
C SER A 29 -9.77 -0.53 -4.31
N ALA A 30 -10.49 -0.67 -5.43
CA ALA A 30 -11.95 -0.76 -5.45
C ALA A 30 -12.49 -2.09 -4.89
N ASP A 31 -11.65 -3.13 -4.89
CA ASP A 31 -11.97 -4.48 -4.42
C ASP A 31 -11.55 -4.73 -2.98
N VAL A 32 -11.08 -3.69 -2.27
CA VAL A 32 -10.65 -3.81 -0.87
C VAL A 32 -11.35 -2.75 -0.03
N ALA A 33 -12.12 -3.20 0.97
CA ALA A 33 -12.63 -2.30 1.99
C ALA A 33 -11.61 -2.20 3.12
N ILE A 34 -11.19 -0.98 3.46
CA ILE A 34 -10.28 -0.69 4.57
C ILE A 34 -11.02 0.23 5.55
N SER A 35 -10.98 -0.11 6.84
CA SER A 35 -11.61 0.70 7.89
C SER A 35 -10.99 2.09 8.00
N SER A 36 -11.80 3.08 8.41
CA SER A 36 -11.35 4.45 8.64
C SER A 36 -10.21 4.55 9.66
N GLU A 37 -10.20 3.67 10.66
CA GLU A 37 -9.20 3.56 11.71
C GLU A 37 -7.84 3.19 11.12
N ALA A 38 -7.80 2.18 10.24
CA ALA A 38 -6.59 1.80 9.54
C ALA A 38 -6.12 2.89 8.57
N LEU A 39 -7.03 3.50 7.80
CA LEU A 39 -6.66 4.59 6.90
C LEU A 39 -6.06 5.78 7.66
N SER A 40 -6.58 6.11 8.85
CA SER A 40 -6.01 7.14 9.72
C SER A 40 -4.62 6.77 10.25
N ALA A 41 -4.43 5.52 10.70
CA ALA A 41 -3.14 5.03 11.17
C ALA A 41 -2.08 5.02 10.06
N ILE A 42 -2.44 4.51 8.88
CA ILE A 42 -1.61 4.49 7.69
C ILE A 42 -1.27 5.90 7.27
N GLY A 43 -2.26 6.80 7.21
CA GLY A 43 -2.04 8.19 6.83
C GLY A 43 -1.06 8.92 7.75
N LYS A 44 -1.09 8.65 9.07
CA LYS A 44 -0.12 9.19 10.02
C LYS A 44 1.29 8.62 9.79
N ALA A 45 1.41 7.30 9.60
CA ALA A 45 2.70 6.66 9.31
C ALA A 45 3.29 7.15 7.98
N ALA A 46 2.46 7.22 6.95
CA ALA A 46 2.78 7.73 5.62
C ALA A 46 3.24 9.19 5.67
N ARG A 47 2.60 10.03 6.50
CA ARG A 47 3.03 11.43 6.72
C ARG A 47 4.44 11.50 7.29
N SER A 48 4.79 10.64 8.25
CA SER A 48 6.15 10.59 8.80
C SER A 48 7.17 10.19 7.73
N LEU A 49 6.83 9.21 6.89
CA LEU A 49 7.68 8.76 5.78
C LEU A 49 7.84 9.82 4.70
N LEU A 50 6.76 10.51 4.33
CA LEU A 50 6.78 11.64 3.41
C LEU A 50 7.64 12.79 3.95
N SER A 51 7.50 13.10 5.24
CA SER A 51 8.30 14.16 5.89
C SER A 51 9.79 13.84 5.86
N ALA A 52 10.15 12.56 6.05
CA ALA A 52 11.54 12.10 5.96
C ALA A 52 12.08 12.13 4.52
N ALA A 53 11.23 11.84 3.52
CA ALA A 53 11.64 11.78 2.12
C ALA A 53 11.69 13.15 1.42
N LEU A 54 10.77 14.05 1.75
CA LEU A 54 10.57 15.35 1.08
C LEU A 54 10.99 16.55 1.95
N GLY A 55 11.36 16.31 3.21
CA GLY A 55 11.53 17.34 4.22
C GLY A 55 10.19 17.77 4.84
N ALA A 56 10.26 18.37 6.04
CA ALA A 56 9.08 18.73 6.84
C ALA A 56 8.07 19.63 6.09
N ALA A 57 8.57 20.50 5.20
CA ALA A 57 7.73 21.38 4.39
C ALA A 57 6.95 20.65 3.28
N GLY A 58 7.48 19.54 2.73
CA GLY A 58 6.84 18.81 1.63
C GLY A 58 5.67 17.91 2.05
N ALA A 59 5.62 17.52 3.32
CA ALA A 59 4.60 16.62 3.88
C ALA A 59 3.68 17.29 4.90
N GLY A 60 4.05 18.47 5.42
CA GLY A 60 3.31 19.21 6.42
C GLY A 60 1.92 19.67 5.95
N ASP A 61 1.79 19.97 4.66
CA ASP A 61 0.58 20.60 4.12
C ASP A 61 -0.38 19.63 3.45
N MET A 62 0.02 18.36 3.26
CA MET A 62 -0.83 17.39 2.59
C MET A 62 -1.92 16.85 3.54
N PRO A 63 -3.22 16.94 3.19
CA PRO A 63 -4.28 16.33 3.96
C PRO A 63 -4.09 14.82 4.06
N VAL A 64 -4.45 14.23 5.22
CA VAL A 64 -4.34 12.78 5.46
C VAL A 64 -5.05 11.96 4.37
N GLY A 65 -6.20 12.44 3.87
CA GLY A 65 -6.93 11.78 2.78
C GLY A 65 -6.14 11.71 1.46
N GLU A 66 -5.37 12.75 1.13
CA GLU A 66 -4.53 12.77 -0.07
C GLU A 66 -3.29 11.88 0.10
N ILE A 67 -2.71 11.85 1.31
CA ILE A 67 -1.63 10.92 1.65
C ILE A 67 -2.12 9.47 1.50
N VAL A 68 -3.32 9.17 1.99
CA VAL A 68 -3.91 7.83 1.87
C VAL A 68 -4.14 7.46 0.41
N LYS A 69 -4.69 8.37 -0.42
CA LYS A 69 -4.87 8.13 -1.86
C LYS A 69 -3.55 7.82 -2.56
N LEU A 70 -2.47 8.52 -2.20
CA LEU A 70 -1.14 8.26 -2.77
C LEU A 70 -0.67 6.82 -2.49
N PHE A 71 -0.87 6.34 -1.26
CA PHE A 71 -0.53 4.96 -0.85
C PHE A 71 -1.53 3.91 -1.35
N ALA A 72 -2.77 4.30 -1.66
CA ALA A 72 -3.77 3.41 -2.24
C ALA A 72 -3.55 3.14 -3.74
N SER A 73 -2.54 3.77 -4.36
CA SER A 73 -2.24 3.59 -5.79
C SER A 73 -1.79 2.18 -6.15
N LYS A 74 -1.15 1.46 -5.22
CA LYS A 74 -0.78 0.05 -5.39
C LYS A 74 -1.05 -0.73 -4.11
N LEU A 75 -1.87 -1.76 -4.20
CA LEU A 75 -2.20 -2.67 -3.11
C LEU A 75 -1.70 -4.07 -3.44
N TYR A 76 -1.03 -4.70 -2.49
CA TYR A 76 -0.53 -6.06 -2.61
C TYR A 76 -1.02 -6.91 -1.46
N TRP A 77 -1.58 -8.08 -1.76
CA TRP A 77 -1.84 -9.13 -0.78
C TRP A 77 -0.68 -10.12 -0.77
N ASN A 78 -0.05 -10.28 0.39
CA ASN A 78 0.95 -11.30 0.65
C ASN A 78 0.25 -12.58 1.11
N GLU A 79 0.09 -13.54 0.20
CA GLU A 79 -0.60 -14.81 0.48
C GLU A 79 0.12 -15.62 1.58
N ALA A 80 1.45 -15.59 1.62
CA ALA A 80 2.23 -16.34 2.60
C ALA A 80 2.06 -15.80 4.03
N GLY A 81 1.89 -14.48 4.19
CA GLY A 81 1.77 -13.81 5.48
C GLY A 81 0.33 -13.45 5.88
N GLY A 82 -0.61 -13.45 4.94
CA GLY A 82 -1.97 -12.96 5.13
C GLY A 82 -2.05 -11.44 5.31
N GLU A 83 -1.07 -10.70 4.80
CA GLU A 83 -0.94 -9.25 5.00
C GLU A 83 -1.39 -8.49 3.76
N LEU A 84 -2.06 -7.36 3.98
CA LEU A 84 -2.33 -6.39 2.93
C LEU A 84 -1.33 -5.24 3.04
N ILE A 85 -0.77 -4.83 1.91
CA ILE A 85 0.33 -3.86 1.83
C ILE A 85 -0.06 -2.76 0.87
N MET A 86 0.04 -1.51 1.31
CA MET A 86 -0.18 -0.31 0.50
C MET A 86 1.15 0.31 0.11
N CYS A 87 1.35 0.62 -1.17
CA CYS A 87 2.58 1.18 -1.69
C CYS A 87 2.35 2.51 -2.43
N ALA A 88 3.28 3.44 -2.27
CA ALA A 88 3.33 4.71 -2.97
C ALA A 88 4.71 4.92 -3.62
N ALA A 89 4.72 5.55 -4.79
CA ALA A 89 5.94 6.13 -5.36
C ALA A 89 6.12 7.57 -4.84
N ILE A 90 7.22 7.82 -4.10
CA ILE A 90 7.56 9.11 -3.49
C ILE A 90 8.99 9.46 -3.86
N ALA A 91 9.20 10.58 -4.54
CA ALA A 91 10.54 11.07 -4.94
C ALA A 91 11.41 9.99 -5.63
N GLY A 92 10.80 9.19 -6.52
CA GLY A 92 11.49 8.11 -7.24
C GLY A 92 11.79 6.87 -6.40
N ARG A 93 11.23 6.76 -5.18
CA ARG A 93 11.35 5.59 -4.31
C ARG A 93 9.99 4.98 -4.04
N THR A 94 9.91 3.66 -4.00
CA THR A 94 8.68 2.99 -3.54
C THR A 94 8.71 2.76 -2.04
N VAL A 95 7.66 3.24 -1.38
CA VAL A 95 7.46 3.13 0.06
C VAL A 95 6.19 2.33 0.30
N CYS A 96 6.27 1.30 1.12
CA CYS A 96 5.16 0.40 1.40
C CYS A 96 4.88 0.35 2.90
N LEU A 97 3.59 0.30 3.25
CA LEU A 97 3.09 0.21 4.62
C LEU A 97 2.12 -0.97 4.73
N PRO A 98 2.26 -1.82 5.77
CA PRO A 98 1.27 -2.85 6.04
C PRO A 98 -0.03 -2.21 6.53
N VAL A 99 -1.16 -2.74 6.07
CA VAL A 99 -2.49 -2.44 6.59
C VAL A 99 -2.70 -3.31 7.83
N PRO A 100 -3.09 -2.75 8.98
CA PRO A 100 -3.34 -3.53 10.19
C PRO A 100 -4.32 -4.69 9.95
N ALA A 101 -3.99 -5.88 10.46
CA ALA A 101 -4.86 -7.05 10.36
C ALA A 101 -6.23 -6.76 11.02
N GLY A 102 -7.30 -7.36 10.46
CA GLY A 102 -8.67 -7.15 10.95
C GLY A 102 -9.31 -5.82 10.58
N HIS A 103 -8.56 -4.93 9.91
CA HIS A 103 -9.05 -3.63 9.46
C HIS A 103 -9.26 -3.54 7.95
N TRP A 104 -9.21 -4.66 7.25
CA TRP A 104 -9.48 -4.75 5.82
C TRP A 104 -10.21 -6.04 5.46
N ASN A 105 -10.94 -6.02 4.36
CA ASN A 105 -11.52 -7.22 3.74
C ASN A 105 -11.60 -7.04 2.21
N VAL A 106 -11.66 -8.16 1.50
CA VAL A 106 -12.09 -8.19 0.10
C VAL A 106 -13.59 -8.48 0.12
N PRO A 107 -14.47 -7.52 -0.22
CA PRO A 107 -15.89 -7.77 -0.22
C PRO A 107 -16.20 -8.78 -1.32
N VAL A 108 -16.83 -9.89 -0.94
CA VAL A 108 -17.31 -10.88 -1.91
C VAL A 108 -18.48 -10.24 -2.68
N ARG A 109 -18.20 -9.69 -3.86
CA ARG A 109 -19.25 -9.27 -4.80
C ARG A 109 -19.79 -10.49 -5.53
N GLY A 110 -20.59 -11.28 -4.82
CA GLY A 110 -21.35 -12.40 -5.38
C GLY A 110 -22.83 -12.19 -5.16
N SER A 111 -23.56 -11.74 -6.17
CA SER A 111 -24.94 -12.19 -6.33
C SER A 111 -24.87 -13.63 -6.80
N VAL A 112 -25.05 -14.58 -5.88
CA VAL A 112 -25.40 -15.95 -6.24
C VAL A 112 -26.76 -15.85 -6.93
N GLN A 113 -26.79 -16.08 -8.23
CA GLN A 113 -28.00 -16.30 -9.00
C GLN A 113 -27.99 -17.74 -9.50
#